data_AF-A0A2I0G0N4-F1
#
_entry.id   AF-A0A2I0G0N4-F1
#
_cell.length_a   1.000
_cell.length_b   1.000
_cell.length_c   1.000
_cell.angle_alpha   90.00
_cell.angle_beta   90.00
_cell.angle_gamma   90.00
#
_symmetry.space_group_name_H-M   'P 1'
#
loop_
_entity.id
_entity.type
_entity.pdbx_description
1 polymer ?
#
loop_
_entity_poly.entity_id
_entity_poly.type
_entity_poly.pdbx_seq_one_letter_code
_entity_poly.pdbx_strand_id
1 'polypeptide(L)'
;MSVDFSKDSLLASGFTVRELQKLQNNIDNYGGTFEEVIRELAKRFKIFLWVFCCCVACFLFLIYSKVDDVGYIFGGGISLLVAVFIIGFSQPPIISFKCWRFCRINKS
;
A
#
# COMPACT_ATOMS: atom_id res chain seq x y z
N MET A 1 -3.61 -19.78 15.06
CA MET A 1 -5.05 -19.43 15.12
C MET A 1 -5.47 -19.08 13.70
N SER A 2 -6.52 -19.65 13.12
CA SER A 2 -6.94 -19.28 11.75
C SER A 2 -7.48 -17.86 11.74
N VAL A 3 -6.99 -17.01 10.84
CA VAL A 3 -7.45 -15.61 10.72
C VAL A 3 -8.90 -15.61 10.26
N ASP A 4 -9.77 -14.95 11.02
CA ASP A 4 -11.17 -14.76 10.63
C ASP A 4 -11.29 -13.53 9.72
N PHE A 5 -11.73 -13.74 8.47
CA PHE A 5 -11.96 -12.70 7.47
C PHE A 5 -13.44 -12.26 7.39
N SER A 6 -14.25 -12.56 8.42
CA SER A 6 -15.62 -12.06 8.54
C SER A 6 -15.67 -10.52 8.58
N LYS A 7 -16.81 -9.96 8.17
CA LYS A 7 -17.04 -8.51 8.23
C LYS A 7 -16.88 -7.97 9.66
N ASP A 8 -17.35 -8.71 10.66
CA ASP A 8 -17.28 -8.32 12.06
C ASP A 8 -15.84 -8.27 12.57
N SER A 9 -15.02 -9.27 12.23
CA SER A 9 -13.57 -9.28 12.52
C SER A 9 -12.86 -8.10 11.85
N LEU A 10 -13.20 -7.79 10.60
CA LEU A 10 -12.62 -6.66 9.88
C LEU A 10 -13.05 -5.32 10.48
N LEU A 11 -14.31 -5.15 10.86
CA LEU A 11 -14.78 -3.97 11.59
C LEU A 11 -14.03 -3.81 12.92
N ALA A 12 -13.92 -4.88 13.70
CA ALA A 12 -13.18 -4.88 14.96
C ALA A 12 -11.70 -4.51 14.79
N SER A 13 -11.10 -4.84 13.63
CA SER A 13 -9.73 -4.46 13.30
C SER A 13 -9.55 -3.01 12.81
N GLY A 14 -10.65 -2.25 12.62
CA GLY A 14 -10.62 -0.83 12.25
C GLY A 14 -10.97 -0.53 10.79
N PHE A 15 -11.58 -1.47 10.06
CA PHE A 15 -12.24 -1.16 8.79
C PHE A 15 -13.56 -0.41 9.05
N THR A 16 -13.92 0.49 8.15
CA THR A 16 -15.21 1.16 8.17
C THR A 16 -16.23 0.39 7.34
N VAL A 17 -17.52 0.57 7.65
CA VAL A 17 -18.63 -0.06 6.89
C VAL A 17 -18.55 0.30 5.40
N ARG A 18 -18.19 1.54 5.05
CA ARG A 18 -18.02 1.97 3.66
C ARG A 18 -16.87 1.23 2.96
N GLU A 19 -15.76 0.99 3.64
CA GLU A 19 -14.64 0.22 3.07
C GLU A 19 -15.04 -1.24 2.83
N LEU A 20 -15.75 -1.86 3.77
CA LEU A 20 -16.24 -3.22 3.61
C LEU A 20 -17.29 -3.34 2.51
N GLN A 21 -18.16 -2.34 2.35
CA GLN A 21 -19.11 -2.29 1.26
C GLN A 21 -18.42 -2.14 -0.10
N LYS A 22 -17.33 -1.35 -0.19
CA LYS A 22 -16.51 -1.27 -1.41
C LYS A 22 -15.85 -2.61 -1.74
N LEU A 23 -15.33 -3.33 -0.75
CA LEU A 23 -14.75 -4.65 -0.94
C LEU A 23 -15.81 -5.67 -1.38
N GLN A 24 -16.98 -5.67 -0.72
CA GLN A 24 -18.12 -6.52 -1.09
C GLN A 24 -18.55 -6.25 -2.54
N ASN A 25 -18.76 -5.00 -2.93
CA ASN A 25 -19.14 -4.67 -4.31
C ASN A 25 -18.09 -5.14 -5.32
N ASN A 26 -16.80 -5.14 -4.98
CA ASN A 26 -15.77 -5.70 -5.87
C ASN A 26 -15.91 -7.22 -5.97
N ILE A 27 -16.12 -7.91 -4.85
CA ILE A 27 -16.36 -9.35 -4.82
C ILE A 27 -17.62 -9.73 -5.62
N ASP A 28 -18.70 -8.97 -5.47
CA ASP A 28 -19.95 -9.25 -6.17
C ASP A 28 -19.82 -9.07 -7.70
N ASN A 29 -18.97 -8.14 -8.15
CA ASN A 29 -18.75 -7.87 -9.57
C ASN A 29 -17.64 -8.71 -10.22
N TYR A 30 -16.60 -9.09 -9.46
CA TYR A 30 -15.40 -9.76 -9.99
C TYR A 30 -15.18 -11.16 -9.41
N GLY A 31 -16.02 -11.60 -8.47
CA GLY A 31 -15.89 -12.87 -7.76
C GLY A 31 -14.84 -12.86 -6.64
N GLY A 32 -14.67 -14.03 -6.02
CA GLY A 32 -13.68 -14.26 -4.96
C GLY A 32 -14.24 -14.17 -3.54
N THR A 33 -13.36 -14.18 -2.55
CA THR A 33 -13.71 -14.07 -1.12
C THR A 33 -13.03 -12.87 -0.46
N PHE A 34 -13.53 -12.47 0.72
CA PHE A 34 -12.86 -11.44 1.52
C PHE A 34 -11.40 -11.80 1.82
N GLU A 35 -11.12 -13.07 2.12
CA GLU A 35 -9.75 -13.52 2.36
C GLU A 35 -8.85 -13.27 1.14
N GLU A 36 -9.27 -13.71 -0.04
CA GLU A 36 -8.49 -13.55 -1.27
C GLU A 36 -8.24 -12.07 -1.59
N VAL A 37 -9.30 -11.26 -1.59
CA VAL A 37 -9.20 -9.83 -1.91
C VAL A 37 -8.31 -9.10 -0.91
N ILE A 38 -8.44 -9.39 0.40
CA ILE A 38 -7.62 -8.75 1.43
C ILE A 38 -6.16 -9.16 1.31
N ARG A 39 -5.88 -10.45 1.09
CA ARG A 39 -4.50 -10.94 0.91
C ARG A 39 -3.86 -10.36 -0.34
N GLU A 40 -4.62 -10.24 -1.44
CA GLU A 40 -4.14 -9.61 -2.66
C GLU A 40 -3.82 -8.13 -2.45
N LEU A 41 -4.75 -7.35 -1.87
CA LEU A 41 -4.53 -5.94 -1.57
C LEU A 41 -3.33 -5.76 -0.63
N ALA A 42 -3.19 -6.61 0.38
CA ALA A 42 -2.06 -6.62 1.28
C ALA A 42 -0.73 -6.87 0.56
N LYS A 43 -0.72 -7.81 -0.39
CA LYS A 43 0.47 -8.13 -1.21
C LYS A 43 0.82 -6.96 -2.14
N ARG A 44 -0.16 -6.37 -2.82
CA ARG A 44 0.02 -5.20 -3.70
C ARG A 44 0.60 -4.02 -2.91
N PHE A 45 0.06 -3.76 -1.71
CA PHE A 45 0.61 -2.73 -0.81
C PHE A 45 2.06 -3.01 -0.40
N LYS A 46 2.38 -4.27 -0.07
CA LYS A 46 3.76 -4.66 0.28
C LYS A 46 4.73 -4.43 -0.89
N ILE A 47 4.34 -4.78 -2.11
CA ILE A 47 5.14 -4.56 -3.32
C ILE A 47 5.35 -3.06 -3.52
N PHE A 48 4.26 -2.27 -3.43
CA PHE A 48 4.33 -0.82 -3.53
C PHE A 48 5.28 -0.22 -2.50
N LEU A 49 5.20 -0.65 -1.24
CA LEU A 49 6.10 -0.19 -0.17
C LEU A 49 7.56 -0.53 -0.48
N TRP A 50 7.84 -1.71 -1.05
CA TRP A 50 9.18 -2.12 -1.41
C TRP A 50 9.76 -1.26 -2.55
N VAL A 51 8.94 -0.98 -3.57
CA VAL A 51 9.28 -0.06 -4.67
C VAL A 51 9.52 1.34 -4.13
N PHE A 52 8.64 1.82 -3.25
CA PHE A 52 8.77 3.12 -2.58
C PHE A 52 10.10 3.22 -1.82
N CYS A 53 10.44 2.21 -1.01
CA CYS A 53 11.71 2.16 -0.29
C CYS A 53 12.91 2.15 -1.24
N CYS A 54 12.85 1.40 -2.35
CA CYS A 54 13.90 1.39 -3.37
C CYS A 54 14.09 2.77 -4.00
N CYS A 55 13.00 3.45 -4.36
CA CYS A 55 13.03 4.81 -4.89
C CYS A 55 13.64 5.81 -3.89
N VAL A 56 13.27 5.73 -2.62
CA VAL A 56 13.86 6.55 -1.55
C VAL A 56 15.36 6.27 -1.40
N ALA A 57 15.77 5.00 -1.44
CA ALA A 57 17.19 4.63 -1.36
C ALA A 57 18.00 5.19 -2.54
N CYS A 58 17.47 5.11 -3.77
CA CYS A 58 18.07 5.73 -4.95
C CYS A 58 18.18 7.25 -4.78
N PHE A 59 17.14 7.90 -4.25
CA PHE A 59 17.17 9.34 -4.00
C PHE A 59 18.23 9.72 -2.96
N LEU A 60 18.34 8.97 -1.85
CA LEU A 60 19.38 9.19 -0.85
C LEU A 60 20.79 8.97 -1.43
N PHE A 61 20.95 7.97 -2.31
CA PHE A 61 22.21 7.74 -3.02
C PHE A 61 22.58 8.88 -3.97
N LEU A 62 21.59 9.47 -4.66
CA LEU A 62 21.80 10.65 -5.51
C LEU A 62 22.22 11.87 -4.68
N ILE A 63 21.58 12.09 -3.52
CA ILE A 63 21.99 13.14 -2.58
C ILE A 63 23.44 12.93 -2.15
N TYR A 64 23.79 11.72 -1.73
CA TYR A 64 25.15 11.38 -1.28
C TYR A 64 26.19 11.59 -2.40
N SER A 65 25.86 11.23 -3.63
CA SER A 65 26.81 11.24 -4.77
C SER A 65 27.05 12.64 -5.36
N LYS A 66 26.14 13.59 -5.16
CA LYS A 66 26.18 14.93 -5.80
C LYS A 66 25.86 16.04 -4.79
N VAL A 67 26.40 15.97 -3.58
CA VAL A 67 26.18 16.95 -2.49
C VAL A 67 26.43 18.41 -2.94
N ASP A 68 27.41 18.64 -3.82
CA ASP A 68 27.80 19.98 -4.26
C ASP A 68 26.91 20.58 -5.37
N ASP A 69 26.05 19.76 -6.00
CA ASP A 69 25.18 20.18 -7.11
C ASP A 69 23.70 20.09 -6.68
N VAL A 70 23.28 21.14 -5.97
CA VAL A 70 21.92 21.30 -5.45
C VAL A 70 20.88 21.30 -6.57
N GLY A 71 21.22 21.80 -7.77
CA GLY A 71 20.30 21.84 -8.92
C GLY A 71 19.96 20.44 -9.43
N TYR A 72 20.96 19.57 -9.50
CA TYR A 72 20.78 18.17 -9.89
C TYR A 72 19.94 17.38 -8.87
N ILE A 73 20.16 17.61 -7.57
CA ILE A 73 19.39 16.97 -6.48
C ILE A 73 17.92 17.42 -6.51
N PHE A 74 17.66 18.71 -6.67
CA PHE A 74 16.29 19.24 -6.70
C PHE A 74 15.52 18.74 -7.93
N GLY A 75 16.11 18.80 -9.13
CA GLY A 75 15.42 18.38 -10.35
C GLY A 75 15.14 16.87 -10.42
N GLY A 76 16.16 16.04 -10.15
CA GLY A 76 16.04 14.58 -10.22
C GLY A 76 15.31 13.97 -9.03
N GLY A 77 15.50 14.54 -7.85
CA GLY A 77 14.90 14.02 -6.62
C GLY A 77 13.41 14.29 -6.47
N ILE A 78 13.02 15.55 -6.68
CA ILE A 78 11.63 15.98 -6.51
C ILE A 78 10.74 15.32 -7.56
N SER A 79 11.18 15.24 -8.81
CA SER A 79 10.44 14.58 -9.88
C SER A 79 10.21 13.09 -9.59
N LEU A 80 11.21 12.40 -9.03
CA LEU A 80 11.12 10.99 -8.66
C LEU A 80 10.14 10.76 -7.50
N LEU A 81 10.17 11.62 -6.47
CA LEU A 81 9.22 11.55 -5.36
C LEU A 81 7.78 11.81 -5.82
N VAL A 82 7.58 12.81 -6.68
CA VAL A 82 6.25 13.14 -7.24
C VAL A 82 5.70 11.99 -8.08
N ALA A 83 6.53 11.37 -8.94
CA ALA A 83 6.12 10.24 -9.74
C ALA A 83 5.66 9.05 -8.89
N VAL A 84 6.43 8.71 -7.85
CA VAL A 84 6.09 7.64 -6.89
C VAL A 84 4.79 7.96 -6.13
N PHE A 85 4.60 9.22 -5.75
CA PHE A 85 3.39 9.67 -5.05
C PHE A 85 2.13 9.52 -5.93
N ILE A 86 2.22 9.95 -7.20
CA ILE A 86 1.12 9.82 -8.17
C ILE A 86 0.78 8.34 -8.42
N ILE A 87 1.80 7.49 -8.64
CA ILE A 87 1.60 6.05 -8.86
C ILE A 87 0.98 5.39 -7.62
N GLY A 88 1.40 5.80 -6.43
CA GLY A 88 0.89 5.27 -5.16
C GLY A 88 -0.57 5.62 -4.87
N PHE A 89 -1.02 6.81 -5.27
CA PHE A 89 -2.41 7.24 -5.11
C PHE A 89 -3.38 6.66 -6.15
N SER A 90 -2.86 6.11 -7.26
CA SER A 90 -3.67 5.45 -8.30
C SER A 90 -4.32 4.14 -7.80
N GLN A 91 -3.69 3.46 -6.83
CA GLN A 91 -4.28 2.31 -6.13
C GLN A 91 -4.92 2.79 -4.82
N PRO A 92 -6.02 2.20 -4.30
CA PRO A 92 -6.63 2.60 -3.02
C PRO A 92 -5.65 2.32 -1.86
N PRO A 93 -4.81 3.28 -1.46
CA PRO A 93 -3.61 2.96 -0.70
C PRO A 93 -3.96 2.75 0.76
N ILE A 94 -4.97 3.46 1.24
CA ILE A 94 -5.50 3.41 2.60
C ILE A 94 -6.14 2.04 2.89
N ILE A 95 -7.00 1.55 1.97
CA ILE A 95 -7.65 0.25 2.13
C ILE A 95 -6.59 -0.86 2.07
N SER A 96 -5.68 -0.79 1.10
CA SER A 96 -4.61 -1.78 0.94
C SER A 96 -3.64 -1.80 2.13
N PHE A 97 -3.35 -0.64 2.73
CA PHE A 97 -2.60 -0.54 3.98
C PHE A 97 -3.33 -1.23 5.14
N LYS A 98 -4.63 -1.00 5.31
CA LYS A 98 -5.42 -1.67 6.36
C LYS A 98 -5.44 -3.19 6.16
N CYS A 99 -5.64 -3.66 4.93
CA CYS A 99 -5.55 -5.09 4.58
C CYS A 99 -4.20 -5.68 4.97
N TRP A 100 -3.10 -4.99 4.64
CA TRP A 100 -1.76 -5.43 4.99
C TRP A 100 -1.51 -5.44 6.50
N ARG A 101 -1.95 -4.39 7.22
CA ARG A 101 -1.82 -4.30 8.68
C ARG A 101 -2.59 -5.44 9.35
N PHE A 102 -3.82 -5.69 8.91
CA PHE A 102 -4.65 -6.80 9.37
C PHE A 102 -3.96 -8.15 9.16
N CYS A 103 -3.48 -8.42 7.94
CA CYS A 103 -2.77 -9.67 7.64
C CYS A 103 -1.46 -9.82 8.42
N ARG A 104 -0.79 -8.73 8.76
CA ARG A 104 0.45 -8.75 9.54
C ARG A 104 0.20 -9.07 11.01
N ILE A 105 -0.78 -8.42 11.63
CA ILE A 105 -1.10 -8.60 13.05
C ILE A 105 -1.62 -10.01 13.31
N ASN A 106 -2.44 -10.54 12.40
CA ASN A 106 -3.03 -11.87 12.55
C ASN A 106 -2.15 -13.00 12.01
N LYS A 107 -0.87 -12.75 11.70
CA LYS A 107 0.05 -13.75 11.14
C LYS A 107 0.72 -14.65 12.20
N SER A 108 0.15 -14.73 13.41
CA SER A 108 0.73 -15.48 14.53
C SER A 108 0.38 -16.97 14.52
#